data_AF-A0A7S1Z6L4-F1
#
_entry.id   AF-A0A7S1Z6L4-F1
#
_cell.length_a   1.000
_cell.length_b   1.000
_cell.length_c   1.000
_cell.angle_alpha   90.00
_cell.angle_beta   90.00
_cell.angle_gamma   90.00
#
_symmetry.space_group_name_H-M   'P 1'
#
loop_
_entity.id
_entity.type
_entity.pdbx_description
1 polymer ?
#
loop_
_entity_poly.entity_id
_entity_poly.type
_entity_poly.pdbx_seq_one_letter_code
_entity_poly.pdbx_strand_id
1 'polypeptide(L)'
;ILPSDRHVSAVVAVLRRYAELGDRKVVAFFPTAALTAYYSQLFRTCVPKTELTVVEMHSRKSQSARTAAAARFRDAGPGTALFTSDVSARGVDYPGVTDVIQVGMPDGRDTYVHRLGRT
;
A
#
# COMPACT_ATOMS: atom_id res chain seq x y z
N ILE A 1 -16.10 2.10 -13.15
CA ILE A 1 -15.99 1.22 -11.96
C ILE A 1 -15.59 -0.16 -12.49
N LEU A 2 -14.52 -0.75 -11.97
CA LEU A 2 -14.11 -2.11 -12.37
C LEU A 2 -15.16 -3.13 -11.92
N PRO A 3 -15.56 -4.09 -12.77
CA PRO A 3 -16.40 -5.22 -12.36
C PRO A 3 -15.81 -5.95 -11.15
N SER A 4 -16.67 -6.38 -10.21
CA SER A 4 -16.25 -6.97 -8.94
C SER A 4 -15.44 -8.26 -9.11
N ASP A 5 -15.78 -9.07 -10.10
CA ASP A 5 -15.09 -10.32 -10.50
C ASP A 5 -13.67 -10.07 -11.03
N ARG A 6 -13.39 -8.86 -11.53
CA ARG A 6 -12.08 -8.48 -12.08
C ARG A 6 -11.27 -7.60 -11.14
N HIS A 7 -11.85 -7.12 -10.05
CA HIS A 7 -11.23 -6.13 -9.20
C HIS A 7 -9.94 -6.64 -8.56
N VAL A 8 -9.96 -7.87 -8.00
CA VAL A 8 -8.78 -8.47 -7.37
C VAL A 8 -7.67 -8.68 -8.40
N SER A 9 -7.98 -9.30 -9.54
CA SER A 9 -6.98 -9.59 -10.58
C SER A 9 -6.39 -8.30 -11.17
N ALA A 10 -7.20 -7.26 -11.36
CA ALA A 10 -6.73 -5.96 -11.84
C ALA A 10 -5.80 -5.28 -10.82
N VAL A 11 -6.18 -5.23 -9.54
CA VAL A 11 -5.34 -4.65 -8.48
C VAL A 11 -4.02 -5.44 -8.36
N VAL A 12 -4.09 -6.77 -8.41
CA VAL A 12 -2.91 -7.62 -8.37
C VAL A 12 -2.00 -7.35 -9.57
N ALA A 13 -2.56 -7.29 -10.79
CA ALA A 13 -1.80 -7.04 -12.01
C ALA A 13 -1.12 -5.66 -12.00
N VAL A 14 -1.83 -4.62 -11.56
CA VAL A 14 -1.27 -3.26 -11.46
C VAL A 14 -0.13 -3.24 -10.44
N LEU A 15 -0.36 -3.73 -9.22
CA LEU A 15 0.66 -3.72 -8.17
C LEU A 15 1.88 -4.59 -8.53
N ARG A 16 1.68 -5.72 -9.23
CA ARG A 16 2.80 -6.51 -9.79
C ARG A 16 3.56 -5.75 -10.87
N ARG A 17 2.87 -5.04 -11.76
CA ARG A 17 3.55 -4.22 -12.78
C ARG A 17 4.47 -3.18 -12.15
N TYR A 18 4.03 -2.55 -11.04
CA TYR A 18 4.87 -1.62 -10.28
C TYR A 18 6.02 -2.31 -9.55
N ALA A 19 5.83 -3.55 -9.08
CA ALA A 19 6.89 -4.36 -8.51
C ALA A 19 7.99 -4.71 -9.54
N GLU A 20 7.57 -5.13 -10.73
CA GLU A 20 8.47 -5.52 -11.84
C GLU A 20 9.34 -4.38 -12.35
N LEU A 21 8.93 -3.13 -12.16
CA LEU A 21 9.74 -1.96 -12.52
C LEU A 21 10.99 -1.84 -11.64
N GLY A 22 11.01 -2.47 -10.45
CA GLY A 22 12.18 -2.69 -9.60
C GLY A 22 12.80 -1.44 -8.96
N ASP A 23 12.60 -0.26 -9.55
CA ASP A 23 13.14 1.03 -9.14
C ASP A 23 12.14 1.88 -8.32
N ARG A 24 10.98 1.32 -7.97
CA ARG A 24 9.88 2.03 -7.30
C ARG A 24 9.73 1.66 -5.84
N LYS A 25 9.42 2.65 -5.02
CA LYS A 25 8.95 2.48 -3.64
C LYS A 25 7.54 3.07 -3.57
N VAL A 26 6.58 2.24 -3.20
CA VAL A 26 5.16 2.53 -3.48
C VAL A 26 4.35 2.54 -2.19
N VAL A 27 3.39 3.46 -2.10
CA VAL A 27 2.34 3.42 -1.07
C VAL A 27 1.01 3.08 -1.73
N ALA A 28 0.37 1.99 -1.30
CA ALA A 28 -0.94 1.58 -1.77
C ALA A 28 -1.98 1.79 -0.66
N PHE A 29 -2.94 2.69 -0.93
CA PHE A 29 -4.05 2.98 -0.04
C PHE A 29 -5.26 2.10 -0.36
N PHE A 30 -5.77 1.43 0.66
CA PHE A 30 -6.99 0.63 0.59
C PHE A 30 -8.10 1.29 1.42
N PRO A 31 -9.38 1.08 1.04
CA PRO A 31 -10.49 1.75 1.70
C PRO A 31 -10.68 1.30 3.16
N THR A 32 -10.35 0.04 3.47
CA THR A 32 -10.54 -0.52 4.80
C THR A 32 -9.34 -1.33 5.25
N ALA A 33 -9.15 -1.41 6.58
CA ALA A 33 -8.13 -2.27 7.18
C ALA A 33 -8.30 -3.76 6.79
N ALA A 34 -9.55 -4.20 6.55
CA ALA A 34 -9.83 -5.57 6.11
C ALA A 34 -9.29 -5.83 4.70
N LEU A 35 -9.50 -4.90 3.77
CA LEU A 35 -8.94 -5.00 2.42
C LEU A 35 -7.42 -4.91 2.44
N THR A 36 -6.83 -4.01 3.25
CA THR A 36 -5.37 -3.95 3.43
C THR A 36 -4.80 -5.30 3.86
N ALA A 37 -5.43 -5.96 4.86
CA ALA A 37 -4.99 -7.26 5.35
C ALA A 37 -5.15 -8.36 4.28
N TYR A 38 -6.29 -8.40 3.60
CA TYR A 38 -6.58 -9.36 2.53
C TYR A 38 -5.55 -9.28 1.39
N TYR A 39 -5.31 -8.08 0.85
CA TYR A 39 -4.32 -7.90 -0.21
C TYR A 39 -2.89 -8.16 0.28
N SER A 40 -2.55 -7.79 1.52
CA SER A 40 -1.24 -8.11 2.09
C SER A 40 -1.01 -9.62 2.16
N GLN A 41 -2.01 -10.39 2.55
CA GLN A 41 -1.94 -11.85 2.57
C GLN A 41 -1.83 -12.42 1.15
N LEU A 42 -2.70 -11.99 0.22
CA LEU A 42 -2.64 -12.41 -1.19
C LEU A 42 -1.26 -12.17 -1.79
N PHE A 43 -0.69 -10.98 -1.61
CA PHE A 43 0.63 -10.67 -2.16
C PHE A 43 1.73 -11.50 -1.50
N ARG A 44 1.70 -11.70 -0.18
CA ARG A 44 2.68 -12.56 0.49
C ARG A 44 2.62 -14.01 0.04
N THR A 45 1.45 -14.50 -0.38
CA THR A 45 1.26 -15.86 -0.87
C THR A 45 1.59 -16.00 -2.35
N CYS A 46 1.18 -15.03 -3.17
CA CYS A 46 1.24 -15.15 -4.62
C CYS A 46 2.41 -14.39 -5.27
N VAL A 47 3.05 -13.46 -4.57
CA VAL A 47 4.15 -12.63 -5.10
C VAL A 47 5.43 -12.94 -4.32
N PRO A 48 6.49 -13.44 -5.00
CA PRO A 48 7.78 -13.64 -4.37
C PRO A 48 8.33 -12.34 -3.77
N LYS A 49 8.98 -12.44 -2.61
CA LYS A 49 9.63 -11.28 -1.98
C LYS A 49 10.76 -10.66 -2.81
N THR A 50 11.32 -11.44 -3.74
CA THR A 50 12.31 -10.98 -4.73
C THR A 50 11.72 -10.00 -5.74
N GLU A 51 10.41 -10.02 -5.94
CA GLU A 51 9.69 -9.09 -6.82
C GLU A 51 9.13 -7.91 -6.00
N LEU A 52 8.46 -8.19 -4.88
CA LEU A 52 7.89 -7.14 -4.04
C LEU A 52 7.92 -7.48 -2.55
N THR A 53 8.51 -6.59 -1.75
CA THR A 53 8.38 -6.65 -0.30
C THR A 53 7.16 -5.85 0.15
N VAL A 54 6.17 -6.53 0.73
CA VAL A 54 4.95 -5.90 1.25
C VAL A 54 5.05 -5.64 2.76
N VAL A 55 4.99 -4.35 3.13
CA VAL A 55 4.81 -3.87 4.49
C VAL A 55 3.33 -3.56 4.71
N GLU A 56 2.75 -4.05 5.79
CA GLU A 56 1.31 -3.92 6.08
C GLU A 56 1.10 -3.04 7.31
N MET A 57 0.30 -1.98 7.17
CA MET A 57 0.03 -1.06 8.28
C MET A 57 -1.41 -0.53 8.23
N HIS A 58 -2.24 -0.90 9.21
CA HIS A 58 -3.64 -0.47 9.30
C HIS A 58 -4.13 -0.38 10.76
N SER A 59 -5.30 0.21 11.00
CA SER A 59 -5.87 0.44 12.34
C SER A 59 -6.08 -0.82 13.19
N ARG A 60 -6.28 -1.99 12.58
CA ARG A 60 -6.40 -3.28 13.30
C ARG A 60 -5.05 -3.89 13.76
N LYS A 61 -3.91 -3.25 13.49
CA LYS A 61 -2.61 -3.66 14.07
C LYS A 61 -2.39 -2.93 15.40
N SER A 62 -1.62 -3.54 16.31
CA SER A 62 -1.21 -2.85 17.54
C SER A 62 -0.39 -1.59 17.24
N GLN A 63 -0.37 -0.64 18.16
CA GLN A 63 0.45 0.57 18.02
C GLN A 63 1.93 0.23 17.78
N SER A 64 2.47 -0.73 18.54
CA SER A 64 3.86 -1.18 18.37
C SER A 64 4.13 -1.75 16.97
N ALA A 65 3.21 -2.56 16.44
CA ALA A 65 3.32 -3.09 15.08
C ALA A 65 3.25 -1.99 14.02
N ARG A 66 2.41 -0.96 14.21
CA ARG A 66 2.37 0.20 13.31
C ARG A 66 3.68 0.99 13.33
N THR A 67 4.22 1.27 14.51
CA THR A 67 5.52 1.95 14.66
C THR A 67 6.65 1.17 13.99
N ALA A 68 6.71 -0.15 14.20
CA ALA A 68 7.71 -1.01 13.57
C ALA A 68 7.55 -1.07 12.04
N ALA A 69 6.32 -1.16 11.53
CA ALA A 69 6.04 -1.14 10.10
C ALA A 69 6.43 0.20 9.45
N ALA A 70 6.13 1.31 10.12
CA ALA A 70 6.51 2.64 9.65
C ALA A 70 8.03 2.83 9.59
N ALA A 71 8.76 2.42 10.63
CA ALA A 71 10.24 2.45 10.62
C ALA A 71 10.80 1.56 9.49
N ARG A 72 10.32 0.32 9.40
CA ARG A 72 10.73 -0.62 8.35
C ARG A 72 10.51 -0.07 6.94
N PHE A 73 9.37 0.57 6.68
CA PHE A 73 9.09 1.13 5.36
C PHE A 73 9.88 2.40 5.08
N ARG A 74 10.14 3.23 6.10
CA ARG A 74 10.99 4.42 5.97
C ARG A 74 12.39 4.04 5.50
N ASP A 75 12.99 3.04 6.13
CA ASP A 75 14.36 2.61 5.86
C ASP A 75 14.48 1.70 4.63
N ALA A 76 13.34 1.26 4.07
CA ALA A 76 13.31 0.42 2.88
C ALA A 76 13.64 1.20 1.60
N GLY A 77 14.32 0.53 0.68
CA GLY A 77 14.59 1.02 -0.68
C GLY A 77 13.52 0.61 -1.71
N PRO A 78 13.83 0.78 -3.01
CA PRO A 78 13.02 0.30 -4.12
C PRO A 78 12.63 -1.19 -4.02
N GLY A 79 11.55 -1.59 -4.69
CA GLY A 79 11.00 -2.94 -4.60
C GLY A 79 10.18 -3.18 -3.32
N THR A 80 9.81 -2.11 -2.62
CA THR A 80 9.02 -2.17 -1.37
C THR A 80 7.69 -1.43 -1.55
N ALA A 81 6.60 -2.07 -1.14
CA ALA A 81 5.28 -1.48 -1.09
C ALA A 81 4.74 -1.42 0.35
N LEU A 82 4.23 -0.26 0.75
CA LEU A 82 3.43 -0.09 1.95
C LEU A 82 1.95 -0.24 1.59
N PHE A 83 1.31 -1.28 2.10
CA PHE A 83 -0.14 -1.45 2.02
C PHE A 83 -0.76 -0.86 3.28
N THR A 84 -1.58 0.17 3.10
CA THR A 84 -2.13 0.92 4.22
C THR A 84 -3.58 1.38 4.01
N SER A 85 -4.21 1.84 5.08
CA SER A 85 -5.51 2.51 5.05
C SER A 85 -5.39 3.91 5.65
N ASP A 86 -6.42 4.74 5.46
CA ASP A 86 -6.44 6.17 5.81
C ASP A 86 -6.05 6.55 7.24
N VAL A 87 -6.19 5.61 8.18
CA VAL A 87 -5.90 5.84 9.59
C VAL A 87 -4.39 5.82 9.88
N SER A 88 -3.56 5.28 8.98
CA SER A 88 -2.19 4.89 9.35
C SER A 88 -1.08 5.68 8.66
N ALA A 89 -1.36 6.35 7.53
CA ALA A 89 -0.36 7.12 6.78
C ALA A 89 -0.34 8.62 7.11
N ARG A 90 -1.30 9.11 7.92
CA ARG A 90 -1.41 10.55 8.22
C ARG A 90 -0.19 11.00 9.04
N GLY A 91 0.53 12.00 8.52
CA GLY A 91 1.62 12.66 9.23
C GLY A 91 2.95 11.91 9.27
N VAL A 92 3.14 10.89 8.41
CA VAL A 92 4.42 10.18 8.30
C VAL A 92 5.00 10.42 6.91
N ASP A 93 6.21 10.99 6.89
CA ASP A 93 6.98 11.16 5.66
C ASP A 93 7.83 9.91 5.38
N TYR A 94 7.81 9.47 4.12
CA TYR A 94 8.53 8.28 3.66
C TYR A 94 9.42 8.67 2.47
N PRO A 95 10.74 8.84 2.70
CA PRO A 95 11.64 9.29 1.65
C PRO A 95 11.74 8.25 0.53
N GLY A 96 11.87 8.75 -0.69
CA GLY A 96 12.05 7.94 -1.89
C GLY A 96 10.79 7.23 -2.39
N VAL A 97 9.60 7.54 -1.84
CA VAL A 97 8.33 7.06 -2.43
C VAL A 97 8.18 7.69 -3.81
N THR A 98 8.08 6.84 -4.83
CA THR A 98 7.96 7.27 -6.23
C THR A 98 6.52 7.29 -6.70
N ASP A 99 5.66 6.46 -6.11
CA ASP A 99 4.29 6.28 -6.56
C ASP A 99 3.32 6.10 -5.38
N VAL A 100 2.14 6.68 -5.54
CA VAL A 100 1.01 6.49 -4.64
C VAL A 100 -0.14 5.87 -5.42
N ILE A 101 -0.59 4.68 -5.00
CA ILE A 101 -1.67 3.94 -5.63
C ILE A 101 -2.91 4.01 -4.76
N GLN A 102 -4.02 4.42 -5.38
CA GLN A 102 -5.33 4.51 -4.75
C GLN A 102 -6.17 3.28 -5.13
N VAL A 103 -6.32 2.33 -4.21
CA VAL A 103 -7.17 1.16 -4.41
C VAL A 103 -8.57 1.48 -3.89
N GLY A 104 -9.55 1.43 -4.79
CA GLY A 104 -10.94 1.78 -4.48
C GLY A 104 -11.20 3.28 -4.41
N MET A 105 -12.46 3.64 -4.19
CA MET A 105 -12.87 5.04 -4.13
C MET A 105 -12.62 5.60 -2.72
N PRO A 106 -11.97 6.77 -2.59
CA PRO A 106 -11.91 7.47 -1.30
C PRO A 106 -13.31 7.98 -0.93
N ASP A 107 -13.59 8.06 0.37
CA ASP A 107 -14.90 8.50 0.89
C ASP A 107 -15.24 9.96 0.56
N GLY A 108 -14.25 10.74 0.10
CA GLY A 108 -14.44 12.13 -0.31
C GLY A 108 -13.15 12.76 -0.85
N ARG A 109 -13.30 14.00 -1.33
CA ARG A 109 -12.19 14.80 -1.90
C ARG A 109 -11.06 15.01 -0.90
N ASP A 110 -11.37 15.30 0.35
CA ASP A 110 -10.34 15.58 1.36
C ASP A 110 -9.49 14.34 1.62
N THR A 111 -10.12 13.16 1.77
CA THR A 111 -9.42 11.88 1.87
C THR A 111 -8.53 11.64 0.64
N TYR A 112 -9.01 11.95 -0.56
CA TYR A 112 -8.19 11.84 -1.78
C TYR A 112 -6.93 12.73 -1.74
N VAL A 113 -7.09 14.02 -1.41
CA VAL A 113 -5.98 14.98 -1.35
C VAL A 113 -4.98 14.60 -0.24
N HIS A 114 -5.47 14.14 0.91
CA HIS A 114 -4.61 13.70 2.01
C HIS A 114 -3.78 12.46 1.65
N ARG A 115 -4.34 11.52 0.89
CA ARG A 115 -3.65 10.30 0.46
C ARG A 115 -2.56 10.59 -0.58
N LEU A 116 -2.73 11.61 -1.43
CA LEU A 116 -1.76 12.00 -2.45
C LEU A 116 -0.56 12.80 -1.90
N GLY A 117 -0.53 13.10 -0.60
CA GLY A 117 0.35 14.09 0.03
C GLY A 117 1.68 14.34 -0.69
N ARG A 118 1.92 15.61 -1.07
CA ARG A 118 3.20 16.23 -1.49
C ARG A 118 4.20 15.38 -2.30
N THR A 119 3.73 14.54 -3.22
CA THR A 119 4.56 14.08 -4.34
C THR A 119 5.05 15.26 -5.17
#